data_AF-A0AAX2ZEG7-F1
#
_entry.id   AF-A0AAX2ZEG7-F1
#
_cell.length_a   1.000
_cell.length_b   1.000
_cell.length_c   1.000
_cell.angle_alpha   90.00
_cell.angle_beta   90.00
_cell.angle_gamma   90.00
#
_symmetry.space_group_name_H-M   'P 1'
#
loop_
_entity.id
_entity.type
_entity.pdbx_description
1 polymer ?
#
loop_
_entity_poly.entity_id
_entity_poly.type
_entity_poly.pdbx_seq_one_letter_code
_entity_poly.pdbx_strand_id
1 'polypeptide(L)'
;MENLELIFKALSDPIRLQILKKLYSEESVCVCKLVDMFDISQSKLSYHLKMLLSVNLISKTSMGKWNYYSVNKDSISRVLTYEVIQKLFL
;
A
#
# COMPACT_ATOMS: atom_id res chain seq x y z
N MET A 1 -4.74 -16.70 13.41
CA MET A 1 -5.46 -16.63 12.11
C MET A 1 -5.97 -15.24 11.79
N GLU A 2 -6.50 -14.46 12.76
CA GLU A 2 -7.10 -13.14 12.54
C GLU A 2 -6.23 -12.12 11.78
N ASN A 3 -4.89 -12.19 11.89
CA ASN A 3 -4.00 -11.27 11.18
C ASN A 3 -3.91 -11.57 9.67
N LEU A 4 -3.90 -12.85 9.27
CA LEU A 4 -3.78 -13.25 7.86
C LEU A 4 -5.06 -12.91 7.07
N GLU A 5 -6.23 -13.10 7.67
CA GLU A 5 -7.51 -12.74 7.01
C GLU A 5 -7.54 -11.26 6.63
N LEU A 6 -7.11 -10.37 7.53
CA LEU A 6 -7.05 -8.93 7.28
C LEU A 6 -6.03 -8.60 6.19
N ILE A 7 -4.86 -9.26 6.18
CA ILE A 7 -3.86 -9.08 5.13
C ILE A 7 -4.43 -9.52 3.78
N PHE A 8 -5.07 -10.68 3.69
CA PHE A 8 -5.66 -11.16 2.43
C PHE A 8 -6.83 -10.29 1.98
N LYS A 9 -7.67 -9.79 2.89
CA LYS A 9 -8.69 -8.76 2.57
C LYS A 9 -8.06 -7.47 2.06
N ALA A 10 -6.92 -7.06 2.61
CA ALA A 10 -6.20 -5.89 2.12
C ALA A 10 -5.65 -6.13 0.70
N LEU A 11 -5.10 -7.32 0.43
CA LEU A 11 -4.53 -7.71 -0.85
C LEU A 11 -5.57 -8.07 -1.93
N SER A 12 -6.82 -8.36 -1.59
CA SER A 12 -7.86 -8.73 -2.56
C SER A 12 -8.51 -7.53 -3.28
N ASP A 13 -8.20 -6.30 -2.88
CA ASP A 13 -8.79 -5.09 -3.45
C ASP A 13 -7.89 -4.52 -4.57
N PRO A 14 -8.44 -4.28 -5.77
CA PRO A 14 -7.64 -3.87 -6.92
C PRO A 14 -7.00 -2.50 -6.77
N ILE A 15 -7.65 -1.56 -6.06
CA ILE A 15 -7.07 -0.22 -5.81
C ILE A 15 -5.90 -0.35 -4.84
N ARG A 16 -6.02 -1.16 -3.78
CA ARG A 16 -4.92 -1.42 -2.86
C ARG A 16 -3.73 -2.10 -3.53
N LEU A 17 -3.97 -3.04 -4.46
CA LEU A 17 -2.90 -3.65 -5.25
C LEU A 17 -2.19 -2.62 -6.15
N GLN A 18 -2.92 -1.71 -6.79
CA GLN A 18 -2.33 -0.63 -7.58
C GLN A 18 -1.51 0.34 -6.72
N ILE A 19 -2.01 0.70 -5.53
CA ILE A 19 -1.25 1.51 -4.55
C ILE A 19 0.04 0.78 -4.18
N LEU A 20 -0.04 -0.50 -3.81
CA LEU A 20 1.13 -1.29 -3.44
C LEU A 20 2.12 -1.39 -4.60
N LYS A 21 1.67 -1.65 -5.83
CA LYS A 21 2.54 -1.68 -7.02
C LYS A 21 3.28 -0.36 -7.19
N LYS A 22 2.57 0.78 -7.09
CA LYS A 22 3.18 2.09 -7.20
C LYS A 22 4.23 2.32 -6.11
N LEU A 23 3.85 2.08 -4.86
CA LEU A 23 4.74 2.26 -3.71
C LEU A 23 5.89 1.24 -3.66
N TYR A 24 5.80 0.11 -4.36
CA TYR A 24 6.88 -0.88 -4.44
C TYR A 24 8.00 -0.42 -5.39
N SER A 25 7.61 0.29 -6.45
CA SER A 25 8.52 0.84 -7.47
C SER A 25 9.27 2.11 -7.04
N GLU A 26 8.86 2.74 -5.94
CA GLU A 26 9.44 3.98 -5.42
C GLU A 26 9.83 3.82 -3.95
N GLU A 27 10.81 4.59 -3.47
CA GLU A 27 11.20 4.53 -2.05
C GLU A 27 10.12 5.11 -1.13
N SER A 28 9.50 6.21 -1.53
CA SER A 28 8.50 6.93 -0.74
C SER A 28 7.69 7.91 -1.59
N VAL A 29 6.36 7.90 -1.47
CA VAL A 29 5.45 8.70 -2.32
C VAL A 29 4.57 9.62 -1.48
N CYS A 30 4.55 10.91 -1.82
CA CYS A 30 3.65 11.89 -1.19
C CYS A 30 2.18 11.54 -1.44
N VAL A 31 1.33 11.77 -0.43
CA VAL A 31 -0.14 11.65 -0.56
C VAL A 31 -0.69 12.50 -1.70
N CYS A 32 -0.10 13.66 -1.96
CA CYS A 32 -0.46 14.56 -3.06
C CYS A 32 -0.35 13.85 -4.42
N LYS A 33 0.79 13.20 -4.68
CA LYS A 33 1.01 12.41 -5.89
C LYS A 33 0.06 11.22 -5.98
N LEU A 34 -0.25 10.57 -4.85
CA LEU A 34 -1.22 9.48 -4.85
C LEU A 34 -2.62 9.99 -5.21
N VAL A 35 -3.06 11.14 -4.70
CA VAL A 35 -4.35 11.73 -5.07
C VAL A 35 -4.42 11.99 -6.58
N ASP A 36 -3.35 12.55 -7.17
CA ASP A 36 -3.33 12.86 -8.60
C ASP A 36 -3.33 11.61 -9.51
N MET A 37 -2.85 10.48 -8.99
CA MET A 37 -2.72 9.24 -9.75
C MET A 37 -3.95 8.35 -9.76
N PHE A 38 -4.79 8.46 -8.73
CA PHE A 38 -5.97 7.62 -8.59
C PHE A 38 -7.22 8.45 -8.88
N ASP A 39 -8.02 8.02 -9.85
CA ASP A 39 -9.32 8.64 -10.18
C ASP A 39 -10.41 8.28 -9.14
N ILE A 40 -10.13 8.62 -7.88
CA ILE A 40 -11.01 8.39 -6.73
C ILE A 40 -10.98 9.60 -5.80
N SER A 41 -12.02 9.73 -4.97
CA SER A 41 -12.04 10.78 -3.95
C SER A 41 -10.88 10.62 -2.94
N GLN A 42 -10.40 11.73 -2.41
CA GLN A 42 -9.38 11.73 -1.35
C GLN A 42 -9.83 10.93 -0.11
N SER A 43 -11.12 10.95 0.23
CA SER A 43 -11.68 10.14 1.32
C SER A 43 -11.58 8.64 1.04
N LYS A 44 -11.85 8.21 -0.20
CA LYS A 44 -11.71 6.81 -0.62
C LYS A 44 -10.24 6.39 -0.64
N LEU A 45 -9.34 7.21 -1.17
CA LEU A 45 -7.89 6.93 -1.10
C LEU A 45 -7.41 6.78 0.35
N SER A 46 -7.85 7.68 1.24
CA SER A 46 -7.51 7.63 2.67
C SER A 46 -7.98 6.33 3.33
N TYR A 47 -9.15 5.81 2.94
CA TYR A 47 -9.65 4.52 3.40
C TYR A 47 -8.73 3.37 2.95
N HIS A 48 -8.32 3.33 1.68
CA HIS A 48 -7.40 2.30 1.18
C HIS A 48 -6.04 2.35 1.89
N LEU A 49 -5.47 3.55 2.09
CA LEU A 49 -4.21 3.75 2.81
C LEU A 49 -4.32 3.32 4.28
N LYS A 50 -5.43 3.65 4.95
CA LYS A 50 -5.68 3.22 6.34
C LYS A 50 -5.74 1.70 6.47
N MET A 51 -6.41 1.02 5.53
CA MET A 51 -6.46 -0.44 5.53
C MET A 51 -5.06 -1.05 5.36
N LEU A 52 -4.26 -0.57 4.40
CA LEU A 52 -2.89 -1.05 4.18
C LEU A 52 -1.96 -0.79 5.38
N LEU A 53 -2.10 0.37 6.04
CA LEU A 53 -1.38 0.69 7.29
C LEU A 53 -1.77 -0.25 8.43
N SER A 54 -3.06 -0.56 8.57
CA SER A 54 -3.57 -1.38 9.68
C SER A 54 -3.03 -2.81 9.67
N VAL A 55 -2.64 -3.30 8.49
CA VAL A 55 -2.01 -4.63 8.30
C VAL A 55 -0.51 -4.54 8.03
N ASN A 56 0.10 -3.38 8.26
CA ASN A 56 1.54 -3.14 8.13
C ASN A 56 2.15 -3.47 6.75
N LEU A 57 1.36 -3.40 5.67
CA LEU A 57 1.86 -3.58 4.30
C LEU A 57 2.53 -2.32 3.75
N ILE A 58 2.19 -1.16 4.33
CA ILE A 58 2.83 0.13 4.04
C ILE A 58 3.17 0.84 5.35
N SER A 59 4.08 1.81 5.26
CA SER A 59 4.45 2.72 6.33
C SER A 59 4.09 4.15 5.96
N LYS A 60 3.98 5.03 6.97
CA LYS A 60 3.71 6.46 6.77
C LYS A 60 4.75 7.30 7.51
N THR A 61 5.34 8.26 6.80
CA THR A 61 6.24 9.28 7.36
C THR A 61 5.64 10.66 7.16
N SER A 62 5.50 11.44 8.23
CA SER A 62 5.03 12.82 8.17
C SER A 62 6.21 13.78 8.02
N MET A 63 6.20 14.61 6.97
CA MET A 63 7.22 15.64 6.73
C MET A 63 6.52 16.98 6.56
N GLY A 64 6.49 17.76 7.64
CA GLY A 64 5.74 19.01 7.69
C GLY A 64 4.23 18.78 7.49
N LYS A 65 3.65 19.43 6.49
CA LYS A 65 2.21 19.30 6.15
C LYS A 65 1.87 18.04 5.35
N TRP A 66 2.88 17.33 4.84
CA TRP A 66 2.68 16.24 3.89
C TRP A 66 2.96 14.88 4.52
N ASN A 67 2.14 13.89 4.17
CA ASN A 67 2.38 12.49 4.51
C ASN A 67 2.97 11.79 3.29
N TYR A 68 3.97 10.96 3.55
CA TYR A 68 4.61 10.10 2.56
C TYR A 68 4.39 8.64 2.94
N TYR A 69 4.25 7.79 1.93
CA TYR A 69 3.98 6.37 2.10
C TYR A 69 5.02 5.53 1.38
N SER A 70 5.40 4.41 1.98
CA SER A 70 6.35 3.44 1.41
C SER A 70 5.87 2.02 1.69
N VAL A 71 6.27 1.06 0.85
CA VAL A 71 5.97 -0.35 1.10
C VAL A 71 6.83 -0.88 2.23
N ASN A 72 6.23 -1.68 3.11
CA ASN A 72 6.96 -2.54 4.03
C ASN A 72 7.32 -3.86 3.32
N LYS A 73 8.51 -3.93 2.72
CA LYS A 73 8.95 -5.08 1.92
C LYS A 73 9.06 -6.36 2.77
N ASP A 74 9.41 -6.24 4.05
CA ASP A 74 9.48 -7.37 4.98
C ASP A 74 8.10 -7.94 5.29
N SER A 75 7.09 -7.09 5.45
CA SER A 75 5.71 -7.56 5.62
C SER A 75 5.20 -8.27 4.36
N ILE A 76 5.53 -7.74 3.17
CA ILE A 76 5.15 -8.37 1.90
C ILE A 76 5.82 -9.75 1.75
N SER A 77 7.11 -9.86 2.01
CA SER A 77 7.86 -11.12 1.84
C SER A 77 7.44 -12.22 2.83
N ARG A 78 6.84 -11.85 3.96
CA ARG A 78 6.26 -12.82 4.91
C ARG A 78 4.96 -13.47 4.43
N VAL A 79 4.26 -12.86 3.46
CA VAL A 79 2.93 -13.32 3.01
C VAL A 79 2.87 -13.68 1.54
N LEU A 80 3.77 -13.14 0.70
CA LEU A 80 3.86 -13.45 -0.73
C LEU A 80 5.22 -14.08 -1.05
N THR A 81 5.21 -15.09 -1.92
CA THR A 81 6.46 -15.64 -2.46
C THR A 81 7.11 -14.66 -3.42
N TYR A 82 8.39 -14.87 -3.70
CA TYR A 82 9.13 -14.05 -4.65
C TYR A 82 8.46 -14.03 -6.03
N GLU A 83 7.98 -15.17 -6.53
CA GLU A 83 7.32 -15.28 -7.83
C GLU A 83 6.03 -14.46 -7.89
N VAL A 84 5.28 -14.42 -6.79
CA VAL A 84 4.04 -13.61 -6.70
C VAL A 84 4.37 -12.13 -6.65
N ILE A 85 5.40 -11.73 -5.89
CA ILE A 85 5.89 -10.35 -5.84
C ILE A 85 6.30 -9.86 -7.23
N GLN A 86 7.07 -10.67 -7.98
CA GLN A 86 7.47 -10.34 -9.34
C GLN A 86 6.26 -10.11 -10.27
N LYS A 87 5.24 -10.98 -10.19
CA LYS A 87 4.04 -10.88 -11.03
C LYS A 87 3.14 -9.70 -10.67
N LEU A 88 3.05 -9.35 -9.38
CA LEU A 88 2.14 -8.30 -8.91
C LEU A 88 2.76 -6.90 -8.99
N PHE A 89 4.05 -6.76 -8.69
CA PHE A 89 4.66 -5.45 -8.44
C PHE A 89 5.73 -5.04 -9.44
N LEU A 90 6.25 -5.98 -10.24
CA LEU A 90 7.21 -5.71 -11.30
C LEU A 90 6.55 -5.92 -12.68
#